data_AF-A0A4Q0YIC1-F1
#
_entry.id   AF-A0A4Q0YIC1-F1
#
_cell.length_a   1.000
_cell.length_b   1.000
_cell.length_c   1.000
_cell.angle_alpha   90.00
_cell.angle_beta   90.00
_cell.angle_gamma   90.00
#
_symmetry.space_group_name_H-M   'P 1'
#
loop_
_entity.id
_entity.type
_entity.pdbx_description
1 polymer ?
#
loop_
_entity_poly.entity_id
_entity_poly.type
_entity_poly.pdbx_seq_one_letter_code
_entity_poly.pdbx_strand_id
1 'polypeptide(L)'
;MLCSHGQTAFFLTGRNDLVVDIDGSERKFSGSAYRETMDRGFHHGTLLLNANMTRLADYLNPDKKKLSAKGITSVRSRVINLSEVVSEIDHDAVCGAIKQAFFDYHGEQVQPEFISPEQHPYLPGFDEKFATQSSWQWNLGNTPEFDHQLSERFPWGGVDAHLNVVKGQIIEAKIFTDSLDPTPLELLSEKLVGQRYCEVGIRGAVNEVLDRFPEREDIMNEIKDWLIIAIR
;
A
#
# COMPACT_ATOMS: atom_id res chain seq x y z
N MET A 1 -20.21 5.84 24.06
CA MET A 1 -20.71 4.72 23.22
C MET A 1 -19.86 3.46 23.39
N LEU A 2 -18.54 3.55 23.52
CA LEU A 2 -17.70 2.45 24.00
C LEU A 2 -17.49 2.56 25.52
N CYS A 3 -18.49 2.10 26.29
CA CYS A 3 -18.33 1.91 27.73
C CYS A 3 -18.29 0.39 27.99
N SER A 4 -17.54 -0.05 29.00
CA SER A 4 -17.43 -1.47 29.38
C SER A 4 -18.81 -2.06 29.68
N HIS A 5 -19.16 -3.17 29.03
CA HIS A 5 -20.37 -3.94 29.31
C HIS A 5 -19.96 -5.41 29.49
N GLY A 6 -20.28 -6.01 30.64
CA GLY A 6 -19.92 -7.41 30.94
C GLY A 6 -18.40 -7.64 30.97
N GLN A 7 -17.94 -8.74 30.37
CA GLN A 7 -16.50 -9.07 30.25
C GLN A 7 -15.81 -8.35 29.07
N THR A 8 -16.48 -7.39 28.42
CA THR A 8 -15.92 -6.63 27.30
C THR A 8 -15.39 -5.29 27.77
N ALA A 9 -14.08 -5.07 27.60
CA ALA A 9 -13.39 -3.84 27.98
C ALA A 9 -12.74 -3.18 26.76
N PHE A 10 -12.90 -1.87 26.61
CA PHE A 10 -12.30 -1.07 25.54
C PHE A 10 -11.22 -0.18 26.13
N PHE A 11 -10.01 -0.18 25.56
CA PHE A 11 -8.91 0.64 26.05
C PHE A 11 -7.88 0.96 24.96
N LEU A 12 -7.05 1.95 25.26
CA LEU A 12 -5.88 2.33 24.48
C LEU A 12 -4.74 1.35 24.78
N THR A 13 -4.05 0.87 23.75
CA THR A 13 -2.81 0.10 23.89
C THR A 13 -1.70 0.70 23.03
N GLY A 14 -0.49 0.68 23.55
CA GLY A 14 0.66 1.34 22.92
C GLY A 14 0.41 2.84 22.70
N ARG A 15 0.81 3.35 21.53
CA ARG A 15 0.68 4.78 21.18
C ARG A 15 -0.48 5.07 20.21
N ASN A 16 -0.96 4.05 19.51
CA ASN A 16 -1.73 4.24 18.27
C ASN A 16 -3.01 3.40 18.21
N ASP A 17 -3.22 2.45 19.12
CA ASP A 17 -4.21 1.40 18.93
C ASP A 17 -5.33 1.48 19.96
N LEU A 18 -6.57 1.27 19.51
CA LEU A 18 -7.70 0.95 20.39
C LEU A 18 -8.01 -0.54 20.25
N VAL A 19 -8.13 -1.20 21.40
CA VAL A 19 -8.40 -2.63 21.51
C VAL A 19 -9.63 -2.89 22.35
N VAL A 20 -10.28 -4.00 22.03
CA VAL A 20 -11.30 -4.61 22.84
C VAL A 20 -10.76 -5.92 23.38
N ASP A 21 -10.89 -6.11 24.70
CA ASP A 21 -10.68 -7.39 25.35
C ASP A 21 -12.01 -8.15 25.42
N ILE A 22 -12.00 -9.37 24.89
CA ILE A 22 -13.10 -10.33 24.96
C ILE A 22 -12.52 -11.61 25.53
N ASP A 23 -12.96 -11.98 26.73
CA ASP A 23 -12.56 -13.21 27.43
C ASP A 23 -11.02 -13.35 27.59
N GLY A 24 -10.31 -12.25 27.84
CA GLY A 24 -8.85 -12.20 28.01
C GLY A 24 -8.07 -12.16 26.69
N SER A 25 -8.75 -11.87 25.57
CA SER A 25 -8.17 -11.84 24.23
C SER A 25 -8.26 -10.44 23.64
N GLU A 26 -7.14 -9.73 23.62
CA GLU A 26 -7.03 -8.40 23.03
C GLU A 26 -7.13 -8.46 21.50
N ARG A 27 -8.05 -7.66 20.94
CA ARG A 27 -8.21 -7.49 19.50
C ARG A 27 -8.34 -6.02 19.15
N LYS A 28 -7.57 -5.59 18.15
CA LYS A 28 -7.54 -4.22 17.66
C LYS A 28 -8.75 -3.93 16.78
N PHE A 29 -9.46 -2.84 17.08
CA PHE A 29 -10.53 -2.33 16.21
C PHE A 29 -10.21 -0.94 15.66
N SER A 30 -9.13 -0.30 16.10
CA SER A 30 -8.70 1.01 15.63
C SER A 30 -7.19 1.11 15.54
N GLY A 31 -6.69 1.78 14.50
CA GLY A 31 -5.30 2.24 14.43
C GLY A 31 -5.24 3.73 14.09
N SER A 32 -4.27 4.42 14.68
CA SER A 32 -4.07 5.87 14.55
C SER A 32 -2.70 6.23 13.99
N ALA A 33 -2.63 7.40 13.36
CA ALA A 33 -1.39 8.06 12.99
C ALA A 33 -1.51 9.58 13.19
N TYR A 34 -0.36 10.23 13.28
CA TYR A 34 -0.24 11.64 13.62
C TYR A 34 0.71 12.31 12.65
N ARG A 35 0.43 13.59 12.35
CA ARG A 35 1.37 14.45 11.66
C ARG A 35 1.36 15.81 12.31
N GLU A 36 2.56 16.28 12.62
CA GLU A 36 2.80 17.58 13.23
C GLU A 36 3.64 18.45 12.29
N THR A 37 3.39 19.74 12.35
CA THR A 37 4.19 20.81 11.77
C THR A 37 4.39 21.87 12.85
N MET A 38 5.11 22.96 12.55
CA MET A 38 5.47 23.95 13.56
C MET A 38 4.27 24.57 14.30
N ASP A 39 3.13 24.74 13.62
CA ASP A 39 1.97 25.49 14.11
C ASP A 39 0.68 24.65 14.25
N ARG A 40 0.70 23.38 13.86
CA ARG A 40 -0.49 22.52 13.82
C ARG A 40 -0.13 21.05 13.81
N GLY A 41 -1.03 20.25 14.39
CA GLY A 41 -1.01 18.80 14.29
C GLY A 41 -2.38 18.28 13.87
N PHE A 42 -2.40 17.11 13.25
CA PHE A 42 -3.62 16.35 13.06
C PHE A 42 -3.44 14.91 13.51
N HIS A 43 -4.46 14.39 14.18
CA HIS A 43 -4.62 12.98 14.54
C HIS A 43 -5.72 12.42 13.66
N HIS A 44 -5.44 11.31 12.99
CA HIS A 44 -6.44 10.54 12.27
C HIS A 44 -6.34 9.08 12.65
N GLY A 45 -7.45 8.36 12.52
CA GLY A 45 -7.50 6.94 12.80
C GLY A 45 -8.63 6.26 12.06
N THR A 46 -8.69 4.94 12.23
CA THR A 46 -9.72 4.09 11.64
C THR A 46 -10.57 3.45 12.73
N LEU A 47 -11.80 3.06 12.41
CA LEU A 47 -12.61 2.16 13.23
C LEU A 47 -13.10 1.04 12.33
N LEU A 48 -12.79 -0.21 12.68
CA LEU A 48 -13.28 -1.39 11.99
C LEU A 48 -14.72 -1.64 12.44
N LEU A 49 -15.69 -1.16 11.66
CA LEU A 49 -17.11 -1.36 11.99
C LEU A 49 -17.60 -2.72 11.54
N ASN A 50 -17.52 -2.98 10.23
CA ASN A 50 -17.93 -4.22 9.58
C ASN A 50 -17.12 -4.43 8.27
N ALA A 51 -15.80 -4.32 8.36
CA ALA A 51 -14.91 -4.52 7.22
C ALA A 51 -14.80 -6.00 6.82
N ASN A 52 -14.54 -6.26 5.54
CA ASN A 52 -14.28 -7.62 5.07
C ASN A 52 -12.86 -8.06 5.50
N MET A 53 -12.80 -8.90 6.54
CA MET A 53 -11.55 -9.34 7.15
C MET A 53 -10.69 -10.21 6.23
N THR A 54 -11.31 -10.97 5.32
CA THR A 54 -10.60 -11.77 4.31
C THR A 54 -9.86 -10.87 3.35
N ARG A 55 -10.55 -9.91 2.71
CA ARG A 55 -9.93 -8.96 1.77
C ARG A 55 -8.85 -8.11 2.44
N LEU A 56 -9.07 -7.69 3.69
CA LEU A 56 -8.08 -6.96 4.45
C LEU A 56 -6.80 -7.78 4.67
N ALA A 57 -6.94 -9.07 5.03
CA ALA A 57 -5.80 -9.97 5.17
C ALA A 57 -5.07 -10.19 3.84
N ASP A 58 -5.82 -10.36 2.74
CA ASP A 58 -5.26 -10.61 1.41
C ASP A 58 -4.39 -9.42 0.94
N TYR A 59 -4.87 -8.18 1.06
CA TYR A 59 -4.12 -7.00 0.62
C TYR A 59 -2.96 -6.62 1.54
N LEU A 60 -2.98 -7.03 2.81
CA LEU A 60 -1.95 -6.68 3.81
C LEU A 60 -0.91 -7.80 4.03
N ASN A 61 -1.01 -8.91 3.30
CA ASN A 61 -0.04 -9.99 3.37
C ASN A 61 0.76 -10.10 2.06
N PRO A 62 1.68 -9.16 1.78
CA PRO A 62 2.52 -9.22 0.60
C PRO A 62 3.46 -10.43 0.67
N ASP A 63 3.83 -10.94 -0.51
CA ASP A 63 4.77 -12.05 -0.63
C ASP A 63 6.17 -11.63 -0.13
N LYS A 64 6.51 -12.07 1.08
CA LYS A 64 7.71 -11.61 1.80
C LYS A 64 9.04 -12.00 1.14
N LYS A 65 9.02 -12.93 0.20
CA LYS A 65 10.22 -13.69 -0.20
C LYS A 65 11.19 -12.92 -1.11
N LYS A 66 10.86 -11.73 -1.59
CA LYS A 66 11.60 -11.12 -2.71
C LYS A 66 11.98 -9.65 -2.54
N LEU A 67 11.48 -8.96 -1.52
CA LEU A 67 11.69 -7.51 -1.34
C LEU A 67 12.44 -7.20 -0.04
N SER A 68 13.62 -6.58 -0.17
CA SER A 68 14.38 -6.01 0.94
C SER A 68 14.29 -4.49 0.87
N ALA A 69 13.42 -3.88 1.69
CA ALA A 69 13.16 -2.44 1.67
C ALA A 69 13.56 -1.76 2.98
N LYS A 70 14.15 -0.56 2.89
CA LYS A 70 14.46 0.29 4.04
C LYS A 70 13.24 1.15 4.40
N GLY A 71 12.28 0.59 5.13
CA GLY A 71 11.04 1.30 5.52
C GLY A 71 10.56 0.96 6.92
N ILE A 72 9.60 1.74 7.42
CA ILE A 72 8.89 1.41 8.66
C ILE A 72 8.02 0.19 8.38
N THR A 73 8.32 -0.93 9.05
CA THR A 73 7.55 -2.16 8.90
C THR A 73 6.22 -2.06 9.63
N SER A 74 5.15 -2.56 9.01
CA SER A 74 3.83 -2.62 9.63
C SER A 74 3.84 -3.57 10.84
N VAL A 75 3.40 -3.08 12.00
CA VAL A 75 3.16 -3.93 13.19
C VAL A 75 1.88 -4.73 12.96
N ARG A 76 2.00 -6.06 12.94
CA ARG A 76 0.87 -6.98 12.76
C ARG A 76 0.13 -7.13 14.10
N SER A 77 -1.17 -6.86 14.10
CA SER A 77 -2.05 -7.07 15.26
C SER A 77 -3.24 -7.92 14.84
N ARG A 78 -3.79 -8.71 15.77
CA ARG A 78 -5.09 -9.36 15.58
C ARG A 78 -6.17 -8.29 15.62
N VAL A 79 -7.07 -8.30 14.64
CA VAL A 79 -8.12 -7.29 14.49
C VAL A 79 -9.52 -7.87 14.68
N ILE A 80 -10.50 -7.01 14.96
CA ILE A 80 -11.91 -7.36 15.08
C ILE A 80 -12.81 -6.23 14.57
N ASN A 81 -13.98 -6.58 14.03
CA ASN A 81 -15.04 -5.62 13.75
C ASN A 81 -15.84 -5.27 15.01
N LEU A 82 -16.17 -4.00 15.20
CA LEU A 82 -17.05 -3.57 16.28
C LEU A 82 -18.45 -4.16 16.19
N SER A 83 -18.94 -4.53 14.99
CA SER A 83 -20.22 -5.22 14.84
C SER A 83 -20.28 -6.60 15.50
N GLU A 84 -19.13 -7.19 15.84
CA GLU A 84 -19.07 -8.46 16.58
C GLU A 84 -19.29 -8.27 18.09
N VAL A 85 -19.13 -7.05 18.61
CA VAL A 85 -19.22 -6.72 20.04
C VAL A 85 -20.34 -5.73 20.38
N VAL A 86 -20.71 -4.88 19.44
CA VAL A 86 -21.77 -3.88 19.59
C VAL A 86 -22.84 -4.17 18.54
N SER A 87 -24.00 -4.62 19.01
CA SER A 87 -25.17 -4.86 18.16
C SER A 87 -25.65 -3.57 17.50
N GLU A 88 -26.09 -3.66 16.26
CA GLU A 88 -26.68 -2.53 15.50
C GLU A 88 -25.73 -1.34 15.30
N ILE A 89 -24.41 -1.53 15.43
CA ILE A 89 -23.45 -0.48 15.12
C ILE A 89 -23.36 -0.26 13.60
N ASP A 90 -23.45 1.00 13.20
CA ASP A 90 -23.24 1.43 11.83
C ASP A 90 -22.41 2.72 11.76
N HIS A 91 -22.19 3.21 10.54
CA HIS A 91 -21.40 4.41 10.29
C HIS A 91 -22.02 5.65 10.95
N ASP A 92 -23.33 5.83 10.79
CA ASP A 92 -24.03 7.04 11.23
C ASP A 92 -24.10 7.12 12.76
N ALA A 93 -24.33 5.99 13.44
CA ALA A 93 -24.30 5.89 14.89
C ALA A 93 -22.92 6.29 15.45
N VAL A 94 -21.85 5.81 14.81
CA VAL A 94 -20.47 6.13 15.21
C VAL A 94 -20.13 7.59 14.94
N CYS A 95 -20.47 8.12 13.76
CA CYS A 95 -20.30 9.53 13.44
C CYS A 95 -21.07 10.43 14.41
N GLY A 96 -22.31 10.08 14.75
CA GLY A 96 -23.12 10.78 15.74
C GLY A 96 -22.47 10.80 17.12
N ALA A 97 -21.96 9.65 17.58
CA ALA A 97 -21.30 9.54 18.88
C ALA A 97 -19.99 10.34 18.95
N ILE A 98 -19.17 10.29 17.89
CA ILE A 98 -17.93 11.08 17.81
C ILE A 98 -18.25 12.57 17.77
N LYS A 99 -19.24 12.99 16.98
CA LYS A 99 -19.69 14.38 16.92
C LYS A 99 -20.15 14.88 18.29
N GLN A 100 -20.97 14.09 18.99
CA GLN A 100 -21.45 14.48 20.31
C GLN A 100 -20.30 14.60 21.32
N ALA A 101 -19.39 13.62 21.36
CA ALA A 101 -18.23 13.67 22.24
C ALA A 101 -17.32 14.87 21.94
N PHE A 102 -17.15 15.23 20.66
CA PHE A 102 -16.40 16.41 20.25
C PHE A 102 -17.06 17.71 20.74
N PHE A 103 -18.38 17.83 20.59
CA PHE A 103 -19.14 18.98 21.10
C PHE A 103 -19.10 19.07 22.63
N ASP A 104 -19.25 17.95 23.33
CA ASP A 104 -19.20 17.92 24.79
C ASP A 104 -17.82 18.34 25.31
N TYR A 105 -16.75 17.93 24.63
CA TYR A 105 -15.38 18.30 25.00
C TYR A 105 -15.09 19.79 24.78
N HIS A 106 -15.55 20.36 23.66
CA HIS A 106 -15.28 21.76 23.32
C HIS A 106 -16.33 22.75 23.85
N GLY A 107 -17.50 22.27 24.28
CA GLY A 107 -18.59 23.11 24.79
C GLY A 107 -19.32 23.92 23.71
N GLU A 108 -19.13 23.58 22.44
CA GLU A 108 -19.71 24.29 21.29
C GLU A 108 -20.34 23.32 20.29
N GLN A 109 -21.34 23.79 19.55
CA GLN A 109 -22.00 23.04 18.49
C GLN A 109 -22.03 23.84 17.21
N VAL A 110 -21.81 23.16 16.09
CA VAL A 110 -21.86 23.75 14.75
C VAL A 110 -22.64 22.83 13.80
N GLN A 111 -23.17 23.42 12.73
CA GLN A 111 -23.81 22.64 11.67
C GLN A 111 -22.73 21.92 10.84
N PRO A 112 -22.92 20.64 10.51
CA PRO A 112 -21.99 19.92 9.63
C PRO A 112 -21.96 20.55 8.23
N GLU A 113 -20.76 20.70 7.68
CA GLU A 113 -20.55 21.03 6.27
C GLU A 113 -20.32 19.74 5.48
N PHE A 114 -21.14 19.50 4.44
CA PHE A 114 -21.03 18.31 3.60
C PHE A 114 -20.17 18.58 2.37
N ILE A 115 -19.16 17.75 2.14
CA ILE A 115 -18.30 17.81 0.97
C ILE A 115 -18.78 16.75 -0.03
N SER A 116 -19.23 17.19 -1.21
CA SER A 116 -19.71 16.30 -2.28
C SER A 116 -18.52 15.72 -3.08
N PRO A 117 -18.57 14.43 -3.47
CA PRO A 117 -17.58 13.87 -4.38
C PRO A 117 -17.76 14.32 -5.84
N GLU A 118 -18.96 14.79 -6.22
CA GLU A 118 -19.27 15.28 -7.56
C GLU A 118 -18.76 16.70 -7.81
N GLN A 119 -18.44 17.45 -6.76
CA GLN A 119 -18.03 18.84 -6.83
C GLN A 119 -16.75 19.05 -6.03
N HIS A 120 -15.68 19.50 -6.70
CA HIS A 120 -14.45 19.83 -6.00
C HIS A 120 -14.73 20.93 -4.95
N PRO A 121 -14.28 20.73 -3.70
CA PRO A 121 -14.47 21.73 -2.67
C PRO A 121 -13.69 23.00 -3.03
N TYR A 122 -14.27 24.16 -2.73
CA TYR A 122 -13.60 25.44 -2.91
C TYR A 122 -12.57 25.68 -1.81
N LEU A 123 -11.46 24.95 -1.88
CA LEU A 123 -10.35 25.04 -0.95
C LEU A 123 -9.07 25.46 -1.70
N PRO A 124 -8.29 26.42 -1.16
CA PRO A 124 -7.04 26.86 -1.80
C PRO A 124 -6.09 25.69 -2.09
N GLY A 125 -5.71 25.55 -3.37
CA GLY A 125 -4.78 24.51 -3.81
C GLY A 125 -5.35 23.09 -3.82
N PHE A 126 -6.68 22.92 -3.76
CA PHE A 126 -7.30 21.60 -3.77
C PHE A 126 -6.93 20.78 -5.01
N ASP A 127 -7.10 21.34 -6.21
CA ASP A 127 -6.88 20.60 -7.47
C ASP A 127 -5.43 20.09 -7.60
N GLU A 128 -4.46 20.91 -7.21
CA GLU A 128 -3.03 20.52 -7.21
C GLU A 128 -2.75 19.41 -6.19
N LYS A 129 -3.30 19.54 -4.97
CA LYS A 129 -3.17 18.50 -3.93
C LYS A 129 -3.83 17.21 -4.36
N PHE A 130 -5.01 17.28 -4.95
CA PHE A 130 -5.74 16.12 -5.46
C PHE A 130 -4.94 15.43 -6.58
N ALA A 131 -4.49 16.18 -7.59
CA ALA A 131 -3.65 15.64 -8.66
C ALA A 131 -2.37 15.00 -8.12
N THR A 132 -1.72 15.62 -7.13
CA THR A 132 -0.54 15.07 -6.46
C THR A 132 -0.86 13.77 -5.73
N GLN A 133 -1.88 13.76 -4.87
CA GLN A 133 -2.32 12.60 -4.08
C GLN A 133 -2.76 11.42 -4.97
N SER A 134 -3.34 11.71 -6.13
CA SER A 134 -3.75 10.70 -7.12
C SER A 134 -2.60 10.22 -8.01
N SER A 135 -1.47 10.94 -8.05
CA SER A 135 -0.35 10.58 -8.91
C SER A 135 0.36 9.31 -8.42
N TRP A 136 0.80 8.49 -9.37
CA TRP A 136 1.66 7.34 -9.05
C TRP A 136 2.99 7.79 -8.39
N GLN A 137 3.54 8.95 -8.79
CA GLN A 137 4.78 9.46 -8.21
C GLN A 137 4.65 9.64 -6.70
N TRP A 138 3.50 10.12 -6.25
CA TRP A 138 3.20 10.25 -4.84
C TRP A 138 2.96 8.90 -4.16
N ASN A 139 2.09 8.08 -4.74
CA ASN A 139 1.61 6.84 -4.11
C ASN A 139 2.65 5.72 -4.09
N LEU A 140 3.52 5.65 -5.09
CA LEU A 140 4.49 4.56 -5.29
C LEU A 140 5.91 5.07 -5.56
N GLY A 141 6.06 6.23 -6.18
CA GLY A 141 7.38 6.82 -6.48
C GLY A 141 8.14 7.33 -5.26
N ASN A 142 7.50 7.46 -4.09
CA ASN A 142 8.16 7.77 -2.82
C ASN A 142 8.53 6.52 -2.01
N THR A 143 8.36 5.33 -2.57
CA THR A 143 8.83 4.09 -1.93
C THR A 143 10.33 4.20 -1.66
N PRO A 144 10.79 3.91 -0.42
CA PRO A 144 12.21 3.90 -0.09
C PRO A 144 13.00 2.99 -1.03
N GLU A 145 14.32 3.18 -1.08
CA GLU A 145 15.20 2.26 -1.79
C GLU A 145 14.94 0.81 -1.37
N PHE A 146 14.81 -0.07 -2.36
CA PHE A 146 14.67 -1.50 -2.15
C PHE A 146 15.38 -2.31 -3.23
N ASP A 147 15.81 -3.51 -2.85
CA ASP A 147 16.28 -4.54 -3.75
C ASP A 147 15.16 -5.56 -3.99
N HIS A 148 14.98 -5.97 -5.25
CA HIS A 148 14.07 -7.01 -5.66
C HIS A 148 14.80 -8.11 -6.43
N GLN A 149 14.75 -9.34 -5.90
CA GLN A 149 15.26 -10.53 -6.57
C GLN A 149 14.11 -11.38 -7.11
N LEU A 150 14.13 -11.61 -8.41
CA LEU A 150 13.14 -12.33 -9.18
C LEU A 150 13.80 -13.54 -9.82
N SER A 151 13.18 -14.71 -9.72
CA SER A 151 13.68 -15.95 -10.31
C SER A 151 12.55 -16.71 -10.98
N GLU A 152 12.78 -17.22 -12.17
CA GLU A 152 11.83 -18.05 -12.93
C GLU A 152 12.55 -19.07 -13.82
N ARG A 153 11.91 -20.23 -14.02
CA ARG A 153 12.44 -21.31 -14.87
C ARG A 153 11.55 -21.49 -16.09
N PHE A 154 12.04 -21.07 -17.24
CA PHE A 154 11.41 -21.28 -18.54
C PHE A 154 11.89 -22.59 -19.17
N PRO A 155 11.17 -23.13 -20.18
CA PRO A 155 11.62 -24.30 -20.92
C PRO A 155 13.00 -24.14 -21.58
N TRP A 156 13.38 -22.91 -21.93
CA TRP A 156 14.63 -22.56 -22.60
C TRP A 156 15.76 -22.13 -21.66
N GLY A 157 15.48 -21.95 -20.35
CA GLY A 157 16.48 -21.53 -19.37
C GLY A 157 15.86 -20.94 -18.10
N GLY A 158 16.65 -20.88 -17.03
CA GLY A 158 16.38 -20.09 -15.85
C GLY A 158 16.80 -18.63 -16.04
N VAL A 159 16.05 -17.73 -15.43
CA VAL A 159 16.36 -16.30 -15.37
C VAL A 159 16.28 -15.84 -13.91
N ASP A 160 17.37 -15.25 -13.43
CA ASP A 160 17.47 -14.58 -12.14
C ASP A 160 17.72 -13.08 -12.37
N ALA A 161 16.74 -12.24 -12.06
CA ALA A 161 16.81 -10.79 -12.21
C ALA A 161 16.91 -10.09 -10.85
N HIS A 162 17.94 -9.28 -10.67
CA HIS A 162 18.21 -8.48 -9.48
C HIS A 162 18.03 -7.01 -9.83
N LEU A 163 17.07 -6.35 -9.20
CA LEU A 163 16.73 -4.95 -9.46
C LEU A 163 16.95 -4.12 -8.20
N ASN A 164 17.68 -3.01 -8.30
CA ASN A 164 17.71 -1.98 -7.27
C ASN A 164 16.85 -0.80 -7.73
N VAL A 165 15.89 -0.42 -6.89
CA VAL A 165 14.88 0.57 -7.22
C VAL A 165 14.97 1.73 -6.25
N VAL A 166 15.14 2.95 -6.78
CA VAL A 166 15.16 4.20 -6.02
C VAL A 166 14.09 5.14 -6.58
N LYS A 167 13.19 5.62 -5.71
CA LYS A 167 12.09 6.52 -6.08
C LYS A 167 11.22 5.99 -7.25
N GLY A 168 11.04 4.67 -7.31
CA GLY A 168 10.26 4.01 -8.35
C GLY A 168 10.96 3.91 -9.72
N GLN A 169 12.26 4.21 -9.80
CA GLN A 169 13.09 3.99 -10.99
C GLN A 169 14.10 2.88 -10.72
N ILE A 170 14.34 2.04 -11.71
CA ILE A 170 15.36 0.98 -11.66
C ILE A 170 16.71 1.67 -11.88
N ILE A 171 17.56 1.72 -10.85
CA ILE A 171 18.89 2.35 -10.97
C ILE A 171 20.00 1.33 -11.24
N GLU A 172 19.75 0.06 -10.93
CA GLU A 172 20.62 -1.06 -11.25
C GLU A 172 19.77 -2.27 -11.61
N ALA A 173 20.14 -2.99 -12.67
CA ALA A 173 19.55 -4.25 -13.03
C ALA A 173 20.66 -5.23 -13.44
N LYS A 174 20.61 -6.44 -12.87
CA LYS A 174 21.49 -7.57 -13.23
C LYS A 174 20.65 -8.78 -13.54
N ILE A 175 20.84 -9.36 -14.72
CA ILE A 175 20.16 -10.59 -15.13
C ILE A 175 21.20 -11.69 -15.27
N PHE A 176 20.96 -12.82 -14.61
CA PHE A 176 21.72 -14.05 -14.73
C PHE A 176 20.84 -15.10 -15.40
N THR A 177 21.42 -15.91 -16.28
CA THR A 177 20.68 -16.94 -17.00
C THR A 177 21.58 -18.12 -17.37
N ASP A 178 20.98 -19.32 -17.44
CA ASP A 178 21.58 -20.51 -18.04
C ASP A 178 21.09 -20.76 -19.49
N SER A 179 20.39 -19.79 -20.08
CA SER A 179 19.99 -19.80 -21.50
C SER A 179 21.20 -20.02 -22.40
N LEU A 180 20.98 -20.81 -23.47
CA LEU A 180 21.98 -21.02 -24.52
C LEU A 180 22.28 -19.75 -25.32
N ASP A 181 21.39 -18.75 -25.26
CA ASP A 181 21.57 -17.43 -25.88
C ASP A 181 21.30 -16.32 -24.84
N PRO A 182 22.33 -15.89 -24.10
CA PRO A 182 22.18 -14.88 -23.05
C PRO A 182 22.16 -13.44 -23.60
N THR A 183 22.56 -13.21 -24.85
CA THR A 183 22.80 -11.87 -25.42
C THR A 183 21.60 -10.92 -25.30
N PRO A 184 20.35 -11.34 -25.62
CA PRO A 184 19.19 -10.47 -25.47
C PRO A 184 18.87 -10.13 -24.00
N LEU A 185 19.16 -11.05 -23.08
CA LEU A 185 18.95 -10.90 -21.64
C LEU A 185 19.99 -9.97 -21.01
N GLU A 186 21.24 -10.03 -21.46
CA GLU A 186 22.29 -9.08 -21.08
C GLU A 186 21.91 -7.66 -21.52
N LEU A 187 21.45 -7.50 -22.77
CA LEU A 187 20.95 -6.21 -23.24
C LEU A 187 19.73 -5.73 -22.44
N LEU A 188 18.79 -6.63 -22.13
CA LEU A 188 17.63 -6.29 -21.29
C LEU A 188 18.08 -5.72 -19.93
N SER A 189 19.12 -6.31 -19.32
CA SER A 189 19.71 -5.82 -18.07
C SER A 189 20.13 -4.35 -18.19
N GLU A 190 20.77 -3.95 -19.29
CA GLU A 190 21.13 -2.56 -19.55
C GLU A 190 19.91 -1.67 -19.79
N LYS A 191 18.94 -2.16 -20.56
CA LYS A 191 17.74 -1.39 -20.96
C LYS A 191 16.74 -1.17 -19.84
N LEU A 192 16.78 -2.00 -18.81
CA LEU A 192 15.98 -1.79 -17.59
C LEU A 192 16.50 -0.61 -16.76
N VAL A 193 17.80 -0.28 -16.83
CA VAL A 193 18.36 0.84 -16.07
C VAL A 193 17.78 2.17 -16.56
N GLY A 194 17.30 2.99 -15.63
CA GLY A 194 16.62 4.26 -15.90
C GLY A 194 15.12 4.12 -16.20
N GLN A 195 14.62 2.90 -16.41
CA GLN A 195 13.19 2.68 -16.61
C GLN A 195 12.43 2.78 -15.29
N ARG A 196 11.16 3.14 -15.39
CA ARG A 196 10.25 3.13 -14.24
C ARG A 196 9.96 1.68 -13.84
N TYR A 197 9.98 1.40 -12.55
CA TYR A 197 9.58 0.12 -11.99
C TYR A 197 8.05 -0.04 -12.05
N CYS A 198 7.54 -0.27 -13.26
CA CYS A 198 6.13 -0.53 -13.57
C CYS A 198 6.00 -1.18 -14.94
N GLU A 199 4.81 -1.67 -15.26
CA GLU A 199 4.52 -2.33 -16.55
C GLU A 199 4.98 -1.52 -17.76
N VAL A 200 4.75 -0.20 -17.78
CA VAL A 200 5.13 0.66 -18.90
C VAL A 200 6.65 0.69 -19.11
N GLY A 201 7.43 0.77 -18.03
CA GLY A 201 8.89 0.78 -18.11
C GLY A 201 9.47 -0.56 -18.56
N ILE A 202 8.92 -1.68 -18.06
CA ILE A 202 9.34 -3.02 -18.50
C ILE A 202 9.04 -3.22 -19.99
N ARG A 203 7.84 -2.85 -20.46
CA ARG A 203 7.48 -2.93 -21.89
C ARG A 203 8.44 -2.09 -22.75
N GLY A 204 8.78 -0.88 -22.30
CA GLY A 204 9.74 -0.03 -22.99
C GLY A 204 11.10 -0.69 -23.14
N ALA A 205 11.66 -1.23 -22.04
CA ALA A 205 12.94 -1.93 -22.06
C ALA A 205 12.96 -3.13 -23.02
N VAL A 206 11.91 -3.95 -22.98
CA VAL A 206 11.81 -5.16 -23.82
C VAL A 206 11.69 -4.78 -25.30
N ASN A 207 10.91 -3.75 -25.63
CA ASN A 207 10.79 -3.30 -27.02
C ASN A 207 12.14 -2.83 -27.59
N GLU A 208 12.96 -2.13 -26.80
CA GLU A 208 14.31 -1.74 -27.23
C GLU A 208 15.24 -2.93 -27.50
N VAL A 209 15.02 -4.05 -26.81
CA VAL A 209 15.75 -5.32 -27.08
C VAL A 209 15.24 -5.94 -28.37
N LEU A 210 13.91 -5.98 -28.56
CA LEU A 210 13.28 -6.52 -29.77
C LEU A 210 13.64 -5.77 -31.05
N ASP A 211 13.88 -4.46 -30.96
CA ASP A 211 14.39 -3.67 -32.09
C ASP A 211 15.75 -4.18 -32.61
N ARG A 212 16.55 -4.82 -31.75
CA ARG A 212 17.87 -5.40 -32.10
C ARG A 212 17.83 -6.90 -32.35
N PHE A 213 16.92 -7.61 -31.70
CA PHE A 213 16.78 -9.07 -31.76
C PHE A 213 15.32 -9.46 -32.08
N PRO A 214 14.77 -9.07 -33.24
CA PRO A 214 13.38 -9.36 -33.60
C PRO A 214 13.09 -10.87 -33.67
N GLU A 215 14.10 -11.69 -33.98
CA GLU A 215 14.01 -13.15 -34.01
C GLU A 215 13.87 -13.81 -32.63
N ARG A 216 13.90 -13.02 -31.54
CA ARG A 216 13.75 -13.48 -30.15
C ARG A 216 12.42 -13.05 -29.52
N GLU A 217 11.45 -12.66 -30.35
CA GLU A 217 10.14 -12.17 -29.92
C GLU A 217 9.44 -13.07 -28.89
N ASP A 218 9.38 -14.38 -29.14
CA ASP A 218 8.69 -15.32 -28.25
C ASP A 218 9.29 -15.32 -26.84
N ILE A 219 10.61 -15.49 -26.74
CA ILE A 219 11.34 -15.54 -25.46
C ILE A 219 11.20 -14.21 -24.71
N MET A 220 11.39 -13.08 -25.41
CA MET A 220 11.31 -11.76 -24.80
C MET A 220 9.89 -11.41 -24.36
N ASN A 221 8.86 -11.91 -25.05
CA ASN A 221 7.48 -11.77 -24.62
C ASN A 221 7.17 -12.59 -23.37
N GLU A 222 7.68 -13.83 -23.26
CA GLU A 222 7.57 -14.62 -22.03
C GLU A 222 8.22 -13.91 -20.84
N ILE A 223 9.43 -13.38 -21.01
CA ILE A 223 10.15 -12.63 -19.96
C ILE A 223 9.37 -11.36 -19.58
N LYS A 224 8.87 -10.62 -20.56
CA LYS A 224 8.09 -9.40 -20.34
C LYS A 224 6.84 -9.69 -19.51
N ASP A 225 6.08 -10.70 -19.89
CA ASP A 225 4.84 -11.05 -19.21
C ASP A 225 5.11 -11.54 -17.78
N TRP A 226 6.15 -12.36 -17.62
CA TRP A 226 6.64 -12.76 -16.30
C TRP A 226 7.04 -11.56 -15.43
N LEU A 227 7.90 -10.67 -15.92
CA LEU A 227 8.36 -9.50 -15.16
C LEU A 227 7.19 -8.59 -14.79
N ILE A 228 6.24 -8.33 -15.70
CA ILE A 228 5.05 -7.52 -15.42
C ILE A 228 4.22 -8.11 -14.29
N ILE A 229 4.04 -9.43 -14.28
CA ILE A 229 3.32 -10.11 -13.18
C ILE A 229 4.12 -10.03 -11.89
N ALA A 230 5.43 -10.27 -11.97
CA ALA A 230 6.29 -10.39 -10.80
C ALA A 230 6.55 -9.06 -10.06
N ILE A 231 6.39 -7.91 -10.75
CA ILE A 231 6.56 -6.58 -10.14
C ILE A 231 5.25 -5.95 -9.64
N ARG A 232 4.10 -6.60 -9.85
CA ARG A 232 2.79 -6.20 -9.31
C ARG A 232 2.64 -6.64 -7.87
#